data_AF-A0A8T5LXC1-F1
#
_entry.id   AF-A0A8T5LXC1-F1
#
_cell.length_a   1.000
_cell.length_b   1.000
_cell.length_c   1.000
_cell.angle_alpha   90.00
_cell.angle_beta   90.00
_cell.angle_gamma   90.00
#
_symmetry.space_group_name_H-M   'P 1'
#
loop_
_entity.id
_entity.type
_entity.pdbx_description
1 polymer ?
#
loop_
_entity_poly.entity_id
_entity_poly.type
_entity_poly.pdbx_seq_one_letter_code
_entity_poly.pdbx_strand_id
1 'polypeptide(L)'
;VRVFFSVVRSPLLLLPALIAILANLVVFYLLLDPIVVLVSELIAGSFLGIGFLGGNPLFFVSSFAAELLWVLVLVLVSIMINAWLGLVMARFAQQQEQKKVQVLESTRYAIKKIPRIIAWSIFVFLIAVFFFVVLLVFSAIGEWNAIIGWILLLLWLIIAIFTFLVFSLAIPAMGIEDCNIKKGLLHAREVIQKNLWNFIGFFIILGIVVLAIQLIGSLIADGIVDEIISVIIIAVFLLFQVIFSHLALPFYYLEKKQS
;
A
#
# COMPACT_ATOMS: atom_id res chain seq x y z
N VAL A 1 -19.01 -0.24 7.81
CA VAL A 1 -19.81 0.54 8.79
C VAL A 1 -18.95 1.10 9.94
N ARG A 2 -18.26 0.27 10.73
CA ARG A 2 -17.42 0.75 11.86
C ARG A 2 -16.39 1.82 11.46
N VAL A 3 -15.65 1.58 10.38
CA VAL A 3 -14.66 2.53 9.84
C VAL A 3 -15.26 3.92 9.57
N PHE A 4 -16.40 3.97 8.88
CA PHE A 4 -17.08 5.22 8.54
C PHE A 4 -17.49 6.00 9.80
N PHE A 5 -18.09 5.31 10.78
CA PHE A 5 -18.43 5.91 12.08
C PHE A 5 -17.21 6.43 12.84
N SER A 6 -16.06 5.74 12.76
CA SER A 6 -14.83 6.20 13.37
C SER A 6 -14.35 7.54 12.80
N VAL A 7 -14.40 7.71 11.48
CA VAL A 7 -13.97 8.95 10.82
C VAL A 7 -14.88 10.12 11.18
N VAL A 8 -16.20 9.92 11.12
CA VAL A 8 -17.19 10.97 11.48
C VAL A 8 -17.04 11.36 12.95
N ARG A 9 -16.82 10.40 13.84
CA ARG A 9 -16.72 10.65 15.29
C ARG A 9 -15.41 11.32 15.71
N SER A 10 -14.34 11.12 14.93
CA SER A 10 -12.99 11.59 15.27
C SER A 10 -12.36 12.32 14.08
N PRO A 11 -12.80 13.55 13.77
CA PRO A 11 -12.26 14.32 12.64
C PRO A 11 -10.75 14.56 12.77
N LEU A 12 -10.20 14.51 13.99
CA LEU A 12 -8.75 14.56 14.24
C LEU A 12 -7.95 13.45 13.53
N LEU A 13 -8.58 12.35 13.09
CA LEU A 13 -7.95 11.32 12.25
C LEU A 13 -7.50 11.85 10.88
N LEU A 14 -8.08 12.97 10.42
CA LEU A 14 -7.68 13.66 9.20
C LEU A 14 -6.26 14.22 9.31
N LEU A 15 -5.80 14.61 10.49
CA LEU A 15 -4.50 15.22 10.67
C LEU A 15 -3.33 14.26 10.34
N PRO A 16 -3.22 13.05 10.94
CA PRO A 16 -2.15 12.13 10.56
C PRO A 16 -2.28 11.67 9.11
N ALA A 17 -3.49 11.50 8.58
CA ALA A 17 -3.69 11.16 7.16
C ALA A 17 -3.20 12.28 6.22
N LEU A 18 -3.49 13.53 6.55
CA LEU A 18 -3.01 14.70 5.79
C LEU A 18 -1.49 14.78 5.79
N ILE A 19 -0.85 14.58 6.95
CA ILE A 19 0.62 14.53 7.04
C ILE A 19 1.18 13.43 6.13
N ALA A 20 0.59 12.23 6.15
CA ALA A 20 1.02 11.13 5.30
C ALA A 20 0.81 11.41 3.81
N ILE A 21 -0.32 12.02 3.43
CA ILE A 21 -0.59 12.40 2.04
C ILE A 21 0.40 13.46 1.57
N LEU A 22 0.61 14.53 2.34
CA LEU A 22 1.55 15.59 1.98
C LEU A 22 2.98 15.04 1.84
N ALA A 23 3.41 14.17 2.76
CA ALA A 23 4.70 13.51 2.67
C ALA A 23 4.80 12.61 1.42
N ASN A 24 3.76 11.84 1.10
CA ASN A 24 3.73 11.02 -0.11
C ASN A 24 3.67 11.88 -1.39
N LEU A 25 3.03 13.05 -1.39
CA LEU A 25 3.03 13.97 -2.52
C LEU A 25 4.43 14.51 -2.81
N VAL A 26 5.20 14.83 -1.76
CA VAL A 26 6.61 15.21 -1.92
C VAL A 26 7.41 14.05 -2.54
N VAL A 27 7.21 12.83 -2.04
CA VAL A 27 7.87 11.62 -2.61
C VAL A 27 7.43 11.39 -4.06
N PHE A 28 6.14 11.57 -4.37
CA PHE A 28 5.60 11.44 -5.72
C PHE A 28 6.19 12.48 -6.69
N TYR A 29 6.36 13.73 -6.23
CA TYR A 29 6.98 14.77 -7.05
C TYR A 29 8.45 14.45 -7.37
N LEU A 30 9.19 13.88 -6.41
CA LEU A 30 10.55 13.35 -6.63
C LEU A 30 10.57 12.13 -7.56
N LEU A 31 9.43 11.47 -7.73
CA LEU A 31 9.22 10.26 -8.54
C LEU A 31 8.62 10.55 -9.92
N LEU A 32 8.26 11.80 -10.21
CA LEU A 32 7.43 12.10 -11.37
C LEU A 32 8.12 11.68 -12.66
N ASP A 33 9.39 12.05 -12.85
CA ASP A 33 10.16 11.74 -14.06
C ASP A 33 10.30 10.23 -14.31
N PRO A 34 10.82 9.39 -13.40
CA PRO A 34 10.94 7.96 -13.64
C PRO A 34 9.57 7.27 -13.79
N ILE A 35 8.53 7.73 -13.06
CA ILE A 35 7.17 7.19 -13.22
C ILE A 35 6.62 7.54 -14.61
N VAL A 36 6.76 8.78 -15.07
CA VAL A 36 6.26 9.22 -16.37
C VAL A 36 6.94 8.44 -17.48
N VAL A 37 8.26 8.21 -17.40
CA VAL A 37 8.98 7.37 -18.36
C VAL A 37 8.40 5.96 -18.38
N LEU A 38 8.34 5.28 -17.24
CA LEU A 38 7.80 3.91 -17.15
C LEU A 38 6.34 3.80 -17.65
N VAL A 39 5.48 4.75 -17.27
CA VAL A 39 4.06 4.77 -17.67
C VAL A 39 3.93 5.07 -19.16
N SER A 40 4.71 6.01 -19.68
CA SER A 40 4.70 6.33 -21.11
C SER A 40 5.12 5.14 -21.95
N GLU A 41 6.09 4.36 -21.50
CA GLU A 41 6.55 3.15 -22.19
C GLU A 41 5.55 2.00 -22.08
N LEU A 42 4.90 1.86 -20.91
CA LEU A 42 3.83 0.87 -20.71
C LEU A 42 2.58 1.16 -21.57
N ILE A 43 2.23 2.44 -21.78
CA ILE A 43 1.01 2.83 -22.49
C ILE A 43 1.26 3.03 -24.00
N ALA A 44 2.35 3.71 -24.36
CA ALA A 44 2.60 4.10 -25.74
C ALA A 44 3.44 3.07 -26.50
N GLY A 45 4.24 2.23 -25.83
CA GLY A 45 5.06 1.18 -26.43
C GLY A 45 6.01 1.64 -27.55
N SER A 46 6.21 2.95 -27.71
CA SER A 46 6.58 3.56 -28.99
C SER A 46 8.04 3.98 -29.10
N PHE A 47 8.80 3.98 -28.01
CA PHE A 47 10.17 4.51 -28.06
C PHE A 47 11.23 3.45 -28.39
N LEU A 48 10.94 2.16 -28.17
CA LEU A 48 11.93 1.08 -28.34
C LEU A 48 11.49 -0.10 -29.23
N GLY A 49 10.30 -0.07 -29.84
CA GLY A 49 9.80 -1.22 -30.61
C GLY A 49 9.55 -2.46 -29.74
N ILE A 50 9.48 -2.28 -28.42
CA ILE A 50 9.12 -3.30 -27.45
C ILE A 50 7.62 -3.48 -27.59
N GLY A 51 7.23 -4.47 -28.39
CA GLY A 51 5.83 -4.76 -28.65
C GLY A 51 5.03 -4.82 -27.36
N PHE A 52 3.81 -4.28 -27.45
CA PHE A 52 2.65 -4.49 -26.59
C PHE A 52 2.77 -5.73 -25.68
N LEU A 53 2.23 -5.68 -24.46
CA LEU A 53 2.15 -6.76 -23.44
C LEU A 53 1.84 -8.20 -23.95
N GLY A 54 1.49 -8.40 -25.23
CA GLY A 54 1.47 -9.68 -25.92
C GLY A 54 2.83 -10.28 -26.31
N GLY A 55 3.96 -9.60 -26.05
CA GLY A 55 5.33 -10.13 -26.19
C GLY A 55 5.84 -10.87 -24.94
N ASN A 56 7.14 -10.71 -24.63
CA ASN A 56 7.72 -11.22 -23.38
C ASN A 56 7.62 -10.15 -22.28
N PRO A 57 6.75 -10.32 -21.25
CA PRO A 57 6.53 -9.30 -20.23
C PRO A 57 7.77 -9.03 -19.35
N LEU A 58 8.75 -9.94 -19.35
CA LEU A 58 9.97 -9.76 -18.58
C LEU A 58 10.99 -8.84 -19.29
N PHE A 59 10.88 -8.67 -20.61
CA PHE A 59 11.76 -7.77 -21.37
C PHE A 59 11.67 -6.31 -20.91
N PHE A 60 10.49 -5.89 -20.41
CA PHE A 60 10.31 -4.59 -19.78
C PHE A 60 11.19 -4.45 -18.52
N VAL A 61 11.29 -5.52 -17.72
CA VAL A 61 12.08 -5.52 -16.48
C VAL A 61 13.57 -5.39 -16.77
N SER A 62 14.08 -6.06 -17.81
CA SER A 62 15.49 -5.93 -18.21
C SER A 62 15.78 -4.56 -18.84
N SER A 63 14.86 -4.04 -19.66
CA SER A 63 15.02 -2.76 -20.36
C SER A 63 15.00 -1.54 -19.42
N PHE A 64 14.20 -1.60 -18.35
CA PHE A 64 14.01 -0.48 -17.39
C PHE A 64 14.52 -0.80 -15.99
N ALA A 65 15.54 -1.66 -15.88
CA ALA A 65 16.04 -2.12 -14.58
C ALA A 65 16.54 -0.96 -13.69
N ALA A 66 17.14 0.07 -14.28
CA ALA A 66 17.67 1.22 -13.53
C ALA A 66 16.53 2.09 -12.98
N GLU A 67 15.52 2.39 -13.79
CA GLU A 67 14.33 3.14 -13.43
C GLU A 67 13.54 2.41 -12.35
N LEU A 68 13.36 1.09 -12.50
CA LEU A 68 12.70 0.24 -11.50
C LEU A 68 13.44 0.23 -10.15
N LEU A 69 14.78 0.26 -10.16
CA LEU A 69 15.57 0.36 -8.93
C LEU A 69 15.38 1.73 -8.25
N TRP A 70 15.34 2.82 -9.02
CA TRP A 70 15.02 4.16 -8.48
C TRP A 70 13.63 4.22 -7.87
N VAL A 71 12.64 3.67 -8.56
CA VAL A 71 11.28 3.55 -8.03
C VAL A 71 11.30 2.73 -6.74
N LEU A 72 12.05 1.65 -6.67
CA LEU A 72 12.17 0.82 -5.47
C LEU A 72 12.74 1.59 -4.27
N VAL A 73 13.81 2.36 -4.48
CA VAL A 73 14.43 3.20 -3.43
C VAL A 73 13.46 4.27 -2.92
N LEU A 74 12.67 4.85 -3.81
CA LEU A 74 11.72 5.89 -3.43
C LEU A 74 10.44 5.30 -2.80
N VAL A 75 10.04 4.09 -3.22
CA VAL A 75 8.98 3.30 -2.57
C VAL A 75 9.34 2.97 -1.11
N LEU A 76 10.61 2.82 -0.75
CA LEU A 76 11.02 2.68 0.66
C LEU A 76 10.53 3.84 1.53
N VAL A 77 10.64 5.08 1.05
CA VAL A 77 10.18 6.27 1.79
C VAL A 77 8.66 6.25 1.93
N SER A 78 7.95 5.89 0.85
CA SER A 78 6.49 5.74 0.90
C SER A 78 6.06 4.63 1.86
N ILE A 79 6.76 3.49 1.89
CA ILE A 79 6.51 2.40 2.85
C ILE A 79 6.68 2.91 4.28
N MET A 80 7.71 3.71 4.57
CA MET A 80 7.90 4.28 5.91
C MET A 80 6.73 5.17 6.33
N ILE A 81 6.26 6.04 5.44
CA ILE A 81 5.13 6.96 5.70
C ILE A 81 3.85 6.15 5.94
N ASN A 82 3.56 5.17 5.09
CA ASN A 82 2.36 4.35 5.20
C ASN A 82 2.43 3.39 6.40
N ALA A 83 3.61 2.87 6.75
CA ALA A 83 3.80 2.07 7.96
C ALA A 83 3.58 2.90 9.23
N TRP A 84 4.04 4.16 9.24
CA TRP A 84 3.74 5.10 10.33
C TRP A 84 2.23 5.32 10.46
N LEU A 85 1.55 5.67 9.36
CA LEU A 85 0.11 5.88 9.36
C LEU A 85 -0.65 4.62 9.78
N GLY A 86 -0.24 3.46 9.28
CA GLY A 86 -0.80 2.16 9.64
C GLY A 86 -0.69 1.86 11.15
N LEU A 87 0.44 2.20 11.79
CA LEU A 87 0.57 2.07 13.25
C LEU A 87 -0.32 3.05 14.02
N VAL A 88 -0.47 4.29 13.54
CA VAL A 88 -1.41 5.26 14.14
C VAL A 88 -2.83 4.70 14.10
N MET A 89 -3.26 4.22 12.93
CA MET A 89 -4.61 3.69 12.72
C MET A 89 -4.84 2.37 13.47
N ALA A 90 -3.83 1.51 13.55
CA ALA A 90 -3.88 0.27 14.32
C ALA A 90 -4.07 0.53 15.82
N ARG A 91 -3.31 1.49 16.38
CA ARG A 91 -3.44 1.86 17.78
C ARG A 91 -4.78 2.53 18.06
N PHE A 92 -5.23 3.40 17.16
CA PHE A 92 -6.53 4.04 17.28
C PHE A 92 -7.67 3.02 17.27
N ALA A 93 -7.66 2.04 16.35
CA ALA A 93 -8.67 1.00 16.26
C ALA A 93 -8.76 0.19 17.57
N GLN A 94 -7.61 -0.16 18.16
CA GLN A 94 -7.55 -0.83 19.45
C GLN A 94 -8.12 0.02 20.60
N GLN A 95 -7.75 1.30 20.68
CA GLN A 95 -8.25 2.18 21.74
C GLN A 95 -9.77 2.38 21.62
N GLN A 96 -10.29 2.42 20.39
CA GLN A 96 -11.72 2.53 20.12
C GLN A 96 -12.52 1.31 20.64
N GLU A 97 -11.99 0.08 20.52
CA GLU A 97 -12.60 -1.11 21.15
C GLU A 97 -12.66 -0.97 22.69
N GLN A 98 -11.66 -0.32 23.27
CA GLN A 98 -11.61 -0.04 24.72
C GLN A 98 -12.41 1.22 25.12
N LYS A 99 -13.20 1.79 24.20
CA LYS A 99 -13.97 3.03 24.37
C LYS A 99 -13.12 4.26 24.75
N LYS A 100 -11.81 4.23 24.52
CA LYS A 100 -10.88 5.35 24.71
C LYS A 100 -10.57 5.92 23.33
N VAL A 101 -11.09 7.07 22.96
CA VAL A 101 -10.91 7.61 21.60
C VAL A 101 -9.91 8.76 21.66
N GLN A 102 -8.61 8.48 21.47
CA GLN A 102 -7.56 9.50 21.54
C GLN A 102 -6.57 9.40 20.37
N VAL A 103 -6.84 10.15 19.31
CA VAL A 103 -6.00 10.21 18.10
C VAL A 103 -4.57 10.70 18.42
N LEU A 104 -4.44 11.67 19.32
CA LEU A 104 -3.13 12.22 19.70
C LEU A 104 -2.26 11.20 20.45
N GLU A 105 -2.85 10.37 21.31
CA GLU A 105 -2.12 9.29 21.98
C GLU A 105 -1.64 8.24 20.99
N SER A 106 -2.50 7.87 20.03
CA SER A 106 -2.16 6.93 18.95
C SER A 106 -1.02 7.47 18.08
N THR A 107 -1.04 8.77 17.77
CA THR A 107 0.03 9.46 17.04
C THR A 107 1.33 9.49 17.83
N ARG A 108 1.27 9.86 19.12
CA ARG A 108 2.43 9.87 20.01
C ARG A 108 3.05 8.49 20.17
N TYR A 109 2.22 7.45 20.21
CA TYR A 109 2.68 6.06 20.23
C TYR A 109 3.45 5.70 18.96
N ALA A 110 2.92 6.03 17.77
CA ALA A 110 3.61 5.77 16.51
C ALA A 110 4.95 6.51 16.41
N ILE A 111 5.02 7.77 16.87
CA ILE A 111 6.28 8.54 16.93
C ILE A 111 7.33 7.82 17.80
N LYS A 112 6.94 7.32 18.97
CA LYS A 112 7.84 6.55 19.84
C LYS A 112 8.34 5.24 19.21
N LYS A 113 7.63 4.73 18.19
CA LYS A 113 7.96 3.49 17.48
C LYS A 113 8.60 3.74 16.11
N ILE A 114 9.05 4.96 15.80
CA ILE A 114 9.80 5.29 14.56
C ILE A 114 10.96 4.32 14.31
N PRO A 115 11.83 3.95 15.29
CA PRO A 115 12.90 2.99 15.03
C PRO A 115 12.38 1.62 14.55
N ARG A 116 11.22 1.19 15.06
CA ARG A 116 10.57 -0.06 14.63
C ARG A 116 9.98 0.08 13.22
N ILE A 117 9.42 1.24 12.87
CA ILE A 117 8.94 1.54 11.51
C ILE A 117 10.10 1.53 10.51
N ILE A 118 11.23 2.15 10.85
CA ILE A 118 12.43 2.16 10.01
C ILE A 118 12.92 0.73 9.78
N ALA A 119 13.10 -0.05 10.86
CA ALA A 119 13.53 -1.44 10.77
C ALA A 119 12.57 -2.31 9.93
N TRP A 120 11.26 -2.12 10.10
CA TRP A 120 10.24 -2.78 9.29
C TRP A 120 10.36 -2.42 7.82
N SER A 121 10.52 -1.15 7.51
CA SER A 121 10.57 -0.65 6.14
C SER A 121 11.84 -1.11 5.43
N ILE A 122 12.99 -1.13 6.12
CA ILE A 122 14.24 -1.70 5.61
C ILE A 122 14.06 -3.20 5.35
N PHE A 123 13.41 -3.94 6.26
CA PHE A 123 13.15 -5.36 6.06
C PHE A 123 12.27 -5.63 4.83
N VAL A 124 11.17 -4.91 4.67
CA VAL A 124 10.30 -5.02 3.48
C VAL A 124 11.06 -4.62 2.21
N PHE A 125 11.89 -3.57 2.27
CA PHE A 125 12.71 -3.14 1.16
C PHE A 125 13.75 -4.18 0.73
N LEU A 126 14.47 -4.80 1.67
CA LEU A 126 15.41 -5.88 1.36
C LEU A 126 14.71 -7.05 0.67
N ILE A 127 13.48 -7.35 1.10
CA ILE A 127 12.65 -8.37 0.44
C ILE A 127 12.27 -7.90 -0.96
N ALA A 128 11.84 -6.65 -1.15
CA ALA A 128 11.54 -6.11 -2.47
C ALA A 128 12.75 -6.12 -3.41
N VAL A 129 13.95 -5.77 -2.93
CA VAL A 129 15.22 -5.91 -3.68
C VAL A 129 15.45 -7.36 -4.08
N PHE A 130 15.26 -8.30 -3.15
CA PHE A 130 15.39 -9.72 -3.44
C PHE A 130 14.39 -10.18 -4.53
N PHE A 131 13.11 -9.80 -4.44
CA PHE A 131 12.12 -10.08 -5.47
C PHE A 131 12.47 -9.46 -6.81
N PHE A 132 13.03 -8.25 -6.82
CA PHE A 132 13.50 -7.58 -8.03
C PHE A 132 14.68 -8.31 -8.68
N VAL A 133 15.67 -8.75 -7.89
CA VAL A 133 16.80 -9.55 -8.38
C VAL A 133 16.31 -10.89 -8.95
N VAL A 134 15.37 -11.57 -8.27
CA VAL A 134 14.76 -12.79 -8.80
C VAL A 134 14.05 -12.52 -10.13
N LEU A 135 13.34 -11.39 -10.24
CA LEU A 135 12.66 -11.01 -11.48
C LEU A 135 13.64 -10.73 -12.62
N LEU A 136 14.79 -10.11 -12.35
CA LEU A 136 15.86 -9.92 -13.34
C LEU A 136 16.46 -11.25 -13.81
N VAL A 137 16.70 -12.19 -12.88
CA VAL A 137 17.16 -13.54 -13.23
C VAL A 137 16.12 -14.25 -14.09
N PHE A 138 14.84 -14.15 -13.72
CA PHE A 138 13.74 -14.70 -14.52
C PHE A 138 13.66 -14.05 -15.89
N SER A 139 13.92 -12.75 -16.02
CA SER A 139 13.97 -12.06 -17.31
C SER A 139 15.06 -12.63 -18.20
N ALA A 140 16.28 -12.74 -17.69
CA ALA A 140 17.41 -13.28 -18.45
C ALA A 140 17.15 -14.72 -18.95
N ILE A 141 16.40 -15.52 -18.20
CA ILE A 141 15.99 -16.89 -18.58
C ILE A 141 14.78 -16.87 -19.53
N GLY A 142 13.81 -16.01 -19.28
CA GLY A 142 12.56 -15.91 -20.02
C GLY A 142 12.73 -15.33 -21.43
N GLU A 143 13.78 -14.54 -21.67
CA GLU A 143 14.11 -13.99 -23.00
C GLU A 143 14.27 -15.06 -24.09
N TRP A 144 14.64 -16.28 -23.70
CA TRP A 144 14.83 -17.41 -24.61
C TRP A 144 13.51 -18.07 -25.04
N ASN A 145 12.43 -17.91 -24.25
CA ASN A 145 11.13 -18.49 -24.54
C ASN A 145 10.01 -17.75 -23.79
N ALA A 146 9.10 -17.12 -24.54
CA ALA A 146 7.98 -16.36 -23.98
C ALA A 146 7.10 -17.19 -23.04
N ILE A 147 6.86 -18.48 -23.33
CA ILE A 147 6.04 -19.36 -22.46
C ILE A 147 6.70 -19.55 -21.10
N ILE A 148 8.02 -19.75 -21.08
CA ILE A 148 8.80 -19.87 -19.83
C ILE A 148 8.77 -18.54 -19.07
N GLY A 149 8.91 -17.41 -19.78
CA GLY A 149 8.79 -16.07 -19.19
C GLY A 149 7.44 -15.84 -18.49
N TRP A 150 6.33 -16.22 -19.12
CA TRP A 150 4.99 -16.12 -18.53
C TRP A 150 4.82 -17.01 -17.29
N ILE A 151 5.32 -18.25 -17.31
CA ILE A 151 5.26 -19.15 -16.16
C ILE A 151 6.05 -18.59 -14.98
N LEU A 152 7.27 -18.10 -15.23
CA LEU A 152 8.13 -17.50 -14.21
C LEU A 152 7.51 -16.22 -13.62
N LEU A 153 6.93 -15.37 -14.46
CA LEU A 153 6.20 -14.18 -14.01
C LEU A 153 5.02 -14.55 -13.12
N LEU A 154 4.22 -15.55 -13.51
CA LEU A 154 3.06 -15.99 -12.74
C LEU A 154 3.48 -16.58 -11.39
N LEU A 155 4.54 -17.39 -11.35
CA LEU A 155 5.12 -17.90 -10.10
C LEU A 155 5.57 -16.75 -9.19
N TRP A 156 6.30 -15.77 -9.74
CA TRP A 156 6.73 -14.59 -9.01
C TRP A 156 5.54 -13.81 -8.42
N LEU A 157 4.49 -13.63 -9.22
CA LEU A 157 3.30 -12.88 -8.85
C LEU A 157 2.51 -13.58 -7.73
N ILE A 158 2.40 -14.91 -7.74
CA ILE A 158 1.79 -15.68 -6.64
C ILE A 158 2.55 -15.44 -5.34
N ILE A 159 3.89 -15.55 -5.36
CA ILE A 159 4.71 -15.38 -4.16
C ILE A 159 4.62 -13.92 -3.69
N ALA A 160 4.72 -12.95 -4.59
CA ALA A 160 4.64 -11.53 -4.29
C ALA A 160 3.29 -11.13 -3.67
N ILE A 161 2.17 -11.62 -4.22
CA ILE A 161 0.83 -11.40 -3.65
C ILE A 161 0.75 -11.98 -2.25
N PHE A 162 1.18 -13.23 -2.05
CA PHE A 162 1.13 -13.86 -0.72
C PHE A 162 1.97 -13.08 0.31
N THR A 163 3.17 -12.66 -0.07
CA THR A 163 4.05 -11.84 0.76
C THR A 163 3.42 -10.47 1.07
N PHE A 164 2.82 -9.81 0.08
CA PHE A 164 2.08 -8.56 0.26
C PHE A 164 0.94 -8.70 1.28
N LEU A 165 0.14 -9.76 1.15
CA LEU A 165 -0.95 -10.03 2.10
C LEU A 165 -0.41 -10.14 3.53
N VAL A 166 0.66 -10.90 3.75
CA VAL A 166 1.28 -11.05 5.09
C VAL A 166 1.79 -9.72 5.63
N PHE A 167 2.47 -8.92 4.81
CA PHE A 167 3.02 -7.64 5.24
C PHE A 167 1.94 -6.59 5.51
N SER A 168 0.82 -6.63 4.80
CA SER A 168 -0.29 -5.71 5.02
C SER A 168 -0.93 -5.83 6.41
N LEU A 169 -0.94 -7.03 7.02
CA LEU A 169 -1.44 -7.26 8.38
C LEU A 169 -0.36 -7.17 9.46
N ALA A 170 0.92 -7.26 9.09
CA ALA A 170 2.01 -7.21 10.06
C ALA A 170 2.08 -5.86 10.80
N ILE A 171 1.84 -4.75 10.11
CA ILE A 171 1.75 -3.42 10.74
C ILE A 171 0.59 -3.34 11.74
N PRO A 172 -0.66 -3.68 11.38
CA PRO A 172 -1.76 -3.83 12.32
C PRO A 172 -1.42 -4.70 13.54
N ALA A 173 -0.84 -5.89 13.32
CA ALA A 173 -0.46 -6.82 14.39
C ALA A 173 0.55 -6.19 15.36
N MET A 174 1.58 -5.53 14.84
CA MET A 174 2.57 -4.81 15.66
C MET A 174 1.98 -3.63 16.42
N GLY A 175 1.02 -2.91 15.82
CA GLY A 175 0.37 -1.76 16.44
C GLY A 175 -0.58 -2.13 17.56
N ILE A 176 -1.40 -3.17 17.34
CA ILE A 176 -2.41 -3.66 18.29
C ILE A 176 -1.75 -4.43 19.43
N GLU A 177 -0.77 -5.28 19.15
CA GLU A 177 -0.21 -6.20 20.15
C GLU A 177 1.08 -5.70 20.80
N ASP A 178 1.56 -4.53 20.36
CA ASP A 178 2.88 -3.98 20.73
C ASP A 178 4.02 -5.01 20.67
N CYS A 179 4.02 -5.83 19.62
CA CYS A 179 5.01 -6.88 19.43
C CYS A 179 6.13 -6.45 18.47
N ASN A 180 7.25 -7.19 18.48
CA ASN A 180 8.36 -7.00 17.55
C ASN A 180 8.02 -7.56 16.16
N ILE A 181 8.77 -7.13 15.13
CA ILE A 181 8.57 -7.50 13.72
C ILE A 181 8.36 -9.01 13.53
N LYS A 182 9.22 -9.85 14.12
CA LYS A 182 9.12 -11.31 14.01
C LYS A 182 7.77 -11.85 14.52
N LYS A 183 7.31 -11.37 15.67
CA LYS A 183 6.03 -11.81 16.25
C LYS A 183 4.85 -11.25 15.44
N GLY A 184 4.93 -10.00 14.98
CA GLY A 184 3.91 -9.39 14.14
C GLY A 184 3.71 -10.15 12.82
N LEU A 185 4.80 -10.60 12.19
CA LEU A 185 4.75 -11.45 11.00
C LEU A 185 4.13 -12.82 11.25
N LEU A 186 4.47 -13.45 12.38
CA LEU A 186 3.91 -14.75 12.75
C LEU A 186 2.40 -14.65 12.95
N HIS A 187 1.93 -13.67 13.73
CA HIS A 187 0.50 -13.50 13.97
C HIS A 187 -0.25 -13.10 12.69
N ALA A 188 0.32 -12.22 11.87
CA ALA A 188 -0.24 -11.89 10.55
C ALA A 188 -0.37 -13.13 9.66
N ARG A 189 0.66 -13.97 9.62
CA ARG A 189 0.65 -15.23 8.87
C ARG A 189 -0.40 -16.19 9.40
N GLU A 190 -0.52 -16.37 10.71
CA GLU A 190 -1.52 -17.26 11.32
C GLU A 190 -2.94 -16.83 10.97
N VAL A 191 -3.24 -15.53 11.01
CA VAL A 191 -4.55 -14.98 10.62
C VAL A 191 -4.82 -15.24 9.14
N ILE A 192 -3.84 -15.00 8.27
CA ILE A 192 -3.98 -15.18 6.81
C ILE A 192 -4.13 -16.65 6.44
N GLN A 193 -3.34 -17.55 7.03
CA GLN A 193 -3.42 -18.98 6.73
C GLN A 193 -4.80 -19.56 7.07
N LYS A 194 -5.42 -19.09 8.17
CA LYS A 194 -6.77 -19.52 8.55
C LYS A 194 -7.89 -18.88 7.72
N ASN A 195 -7.65 -17.68 7.18
CA ASN A 195 -8.68 -16.85 6.57
C ASN A 195 -8.31 -16.35 5.17
N LEU A 196 -7.49 -17.08 4.40
CA LEU A 196 -6.89 -16.57 3.16
C LEU A 196 -7.95 -16.04 2.18
N TRP A 197 -8.97 -16.85 1.88
CA TRP A 197 -10.04 -16.47 0.95
C TRP A 197 -10.89 -15.31 1.47
N ASN A 198 -11.19 -15.28 2.78
CA ASN A 198 -11.89 -14.16 3.40
C ASN A 198 -11.06 -12.87 3.32
N PHE A 199 -9.73 -12.98 3.43
CA PHE A 199 -8.84 -11.84 3.36
C PHE A 199 -8.68 -11.30 1.94
N ILE A 200 -8.63 -12.20 0.94
CA ILE A 200 -8.69 -11.83 -0.47
C ILE A 200 -10.03 -11.12 -0.78
N GLY A 201 -11.15 -11.71 -0.34
CA GLY A 201 -12.47 -11.09 -0.49
C GLY A 201 -12.56 -9.72 0.20
N PHE A 202 -11.97 -9.58 1.37
CA PHE A 202 -11.85 -8.29 2.07
C PHE A 202 -11.09 -7.25 1.24
N PHE A 203 -9.95 -7.62 0.63
CA PHE A 203 -9.19 -6.69 -0.23
C PHE A 203 -9.96 -6.29 -1.49
N ILE A 204 -10.71 -7.21 -2.10
CA ILE A 204 -11.57 -6.90 -3.25
C ILE A 204 -12.65 -5.90 -2.86
N ILE A 205 -13.36 -6.16 -1.75
CA ILE A 205 -14.40 -5.25 -1.24
C ILE A 205 -13.79 -3.89 -0.86
N LEU A 206 -12.64 -3.89 -0.20
CA LEU A 206 -11.91 -2.67 0.15
C LEU A 206 -11.56 -1.87 -1.11
N GLY A 207 -11.06 -2.54 -2.15
CA GLY A 207 -10.78 -1.95 -3.45
C GLY A 207 -12.01 -1.31 -4.07
N ILE A 208 -13.14 -2.03 -4.13
CA ILE A 208 -14.41 -1.50 -4.66
C ILE A 208 -14.87 -0.26 -3.89
N VAL A 209 -14.81 -0.29 -2.56
CA VAL A 209 -15.22 0.86 -1.73
C VAL A 209 -14.30 2.05 -1.93
N VAL A 210 -12.99 1.83 -1.98
CA VAL A 210 -12.00 2.86 -2.27
C VAL A 210 -12.25 3.50 -3.64
N LEU A 211 -12.51 2.68 -4.66
CA LEU A 211 -12.80 3.14 -6.02
C LEU A 211 -14.11 3.95 -6.06
N ALA A 212 -15.15 3.51 -5.33
CA ALA A 212 -16.40 4.24 -5.21
C ALA A 212 -16.22 5.61 -4.52
N ILE A 213 -15.42 5.70 -3.45
CA ILE A 213 -15.10 6.98 -2.79
C ILE A 213 -14.42 7.93 -3.79
N GLN A 214 -13.45 7.42 -4.56
CA GLN A 214 -12.74 8.22 -5.56
C GLN A 214 -13.67 8.70 -6.68
N LEU A 215 -14.54 7.83 -7.21
CA LEU A 215 -15.51 8.18 -8.26
C LEU A 215 -16.54 9.21 -7.78
N ILE A 216 -17.04 9.07 -6.55
CA ILE A 216 -17.96 10.06 -5.97
C ILE A 216 -17.25 11.41 -5.84
N GLY A 217 -15.99 11.39 -5.36
CA GLY A 217 -15.17 12.60 -5.25
C GLY A 217 -14.96 13.31 -6.60
N SER A 218 -14.64 12.55 -7.66
CA SER A 218 -14.46 13.12 -9.00
C SER A 218 -15.77 13.64 -9.57
N LEU A 219 -16.87 12.89 -9.47
CA LEU A 219 -18.17 13.33 -9.99
C LEU A 219 -18.68 14.62 -9.33
N ILE A 220 -18.44 14.79 -8.02
CA ILE A 220 -18.80 16.02 -7.32
C ILE A 220 -17.89 17.17 -7.76
N ALA A 221 -16.59 16.93 -7.89
CA ALA A 221 -15.63 17.94 -8.33
C ALA A 221 -15.90 18.41 -9.76
N ASP A 222 -16.20 17.50 -10.69
CA ASP A 222 -16.53 17.81 -12.08
C ASP A 222 -17.81 18.68 -12.20
N GLY A 223 -18.71 18.59 -11.21
CA GLY A 223 -19.91 19.43 -11.13
C GLY A 223 -19.66 20.87 -10.67
N ILE A 224 -18.41 21.23 -10.33
CA ILE A 224 -18.05 22.53 -9.76
C ILE A 224 -17.18 23.29 -10.74
N VAL A 225 -17.61 24.51 -11.07
CA VAL A 225 -16.91 25.36 -12.05
C VAL A 225 -15.59 25.92 -11.50
N ASP A 226 -15.50 26.12 -10.20
CA ASP A 226 -14.30 26.65 -9.55
C ASP A 226 -13.24 25.54 -9.41
N GLU A 227 -12.10 25.73 -10.06
CA GLU A 227 -10.99 24.78 -10.07
C GLU A 227 -10.41 24.54 -8.67
N ILE A 228 -10.31 25.58 -7.84
CA ILE A 228 -9.75 25.48 -6.49
C ILE A 228 -10.68 24.67 -5.60
N ILE A 229 -11.99 24.94 -5.65
CA ILE A 229 -12.98 24.19 -4.88
C ILE A 229 -13.01 22.72 -5.34
N SER A 230 -12.88 22.47 -6.63
CA SER A 230 -12.82 21.12 -7.20
C SER A 230 -11.61 20.33 -6.68
N VAL A 231 -10.43 20.94 -6.68
CA VAL A 231 -9.21 20.34 -6.11
C VAL A 231 -9.36 20.05 -4.62
N ILE A 232 -9.95 20.97 -3.85
CA ILE A 232 -10.20 20.77 -2.41
C ILE A 232 -11.11 19.56 -2.19
N ILE A 233 -12.15 19.40 -2.99
CA ILE A 233 -13.07 18.25 -2.87
C ILE A 233 -12.35 16.94 -3.15
N ILE A 234 -11.58 16.86 -4.23
CA ILE A 234 -10.78 15.68 -4.55
C ILE A 234 -9.83 15.35 -3.38
N ALA A 235 -9.16 16.36 -2.81
CA ALA A 235 -8.26 16.18 -1.67
C ALA A 235 -8.99 15.66 -0.42
N VAL A 236 -10.21 16.12 -0.14
CA VAL A 236 -11.03 15.63 0.96
C VAL A 236 -11.41 14.16 0.75
N PHE A 237 -11.86 13.78 -0.45
CA PHE A 237 -12.20 12.39 -0.75
C PHE A 237 -10.97 11.47 -0.68
N LEU A 238 -9.80 11.97 -1.12
CA LEU A 238 -8.53 11.26 -0.96
C LEU A 238 -8.17 11.03 0.52
N LEU A 239 -8.38 12.03 1.39
CA LEU A 239 -8.20 11.88 2.83
C LEU A 239 -9.12 10.79 3.41
N PHE A 240 -10.39 10.81 3.04
CA PHE A 240 -11.34 9.77 3.47
C PHE A 240 -10.91 8.38 3.00
N GLN A 241 -10.49 8.26 1.74
CA GLN A 241 -9.99 7.01 1.17
C GLN A 241 -8.78 6.48 1.94
N VAL A 242 -7.79 7.33 2.22
CA VAL A 242 -6.57 6.96 2.94
C VAL A 242 -6.89 6.51 4.37
N ILE A 243 -7.74 7.24 5.09
CA ILE A 243 -8.15 6.85 6.45
C ILE A 243 -8.92 5.53 6.41
N PHE A 244 -9.85 5.40 5.47
CA PHE A 244 -10.68 4.21 5.36
C PHE A 244 -9.84 2.96 5.13
N SER A 245 -8.91 3.00 4.18
CA SER A 245 -8.03 1.87 3.86
C SER A 245 -7.10 1.50 5.02
N HIS A 246 -6.52 2.50 5.70
CA HIS A 246 -5.61 2.27 6.81
C HIS A 246 -6.30 1.85 8.11
N LEU A 247 -7.60 2.13 8.29
CA LEU A 247 -8.40 1.64 9.43
C LEU A 247 -9.04 0.27 9.16
N ALA A 248 -9.43 0.00 7.92
CA ALA A 248 -10.10 -1.25 7.57
C ALA A 248 -9.24 -2.47 7.91
N LEU A 249 -7.93 -2.42 7.64
CA LEU A 249 -6.98 -3.50 7.95
C LEU A 249 -6.87 -3.81 9.46
N PRO A 250 -6.64 -2.81 10.35
CA PRO A 250 -6.71 -3.02 11.79
C PRO A 250 -8.03 -3.59 12.31
N PHE A 251 -9.17 -3.11 11.83
CA PHE A 251 -10.46 -3.65 12.26
C PHE A 251 -10.67 -5.09 11.81
N TYR A 252 -10.27 -5.41 10.57
CA TYR A 252 -10.30 -6.78 10.08
C TYR A 252 -9.43 -7.70 10.95
N TYR A 253 -8.21 -7.24 11.29
CA TYR A 253 -7.30 -8.00 12.14
C TYR A 253 -7.88 -8.24 13.55
N LEU A 254 -8.45 -7.21 14.18
CA LEU A 254 -9.09 -7.33 15.49
C LEU A 254 -10.25 -8.34 15.49
N GLU A 255 -11.11 -8.28 14.47
CA GLU A 255 -12.24 -9.18 14.32
C GLU A 255 -11.79 -10.63 14.14
N LYS A 256 -10.83 -10.89 13.24
CA LYS A 256 -10.33 -12.25 12.96
C LYS A 256 -9.45 -12.84 14.03
N LYS A 257 -8.84 -12.01 14.88
CA LYS A 257 -8.09 -12.48 16.04
C LYS A 257 -9.01 -13.05 17.12
N GLN A 258 -10.23 -12.54 17.23
CA GLN A 258 -11.20 -12.93 18.26
C GLN A 258 -12.04 -14.17 17.85
N SER A 259 -12.02 -14.55 16.57
CA SER A 259 -12.69 -15.73 15.99
C SER A 259 -11.77 -16.95 15.94
#